data_AF-A0A847NR53-F1
#
_entry.id   AF-A0A847NR53-F1
#
_cell.length_a   1.000
_cell.length_b   1.000
_cell.length_c   1.000
_cell.angle_alpha   90.00
_cell.angle_beta   90.00
_cell.angle_gamma   90.00
#
_symmetry.space_group_name_H-M   'P 1'
#
loop_
_entity.id
_entity.type
_entity.pdbx_description
1 polymer ?
#
loop_
_entity_poly.entity_id
_entity_poly.type
_entity_poly.pdbx_seq_one_letter_code
_entity_poly.pdbx_strand_id
1 'polypeptide(L)'
;MENQKSEQCLYLDEFKNIVNLEAKIIELISCDLNDNIIYMQFKNLKVMKREASISGYYCYFEDRKDMQKTINSGFVGNVNLISNNESIGGAMILIEGGILKMIECYFWDESNFFVELLKTNQIKT
;
A
#
# COMPACT_ATOMS: atom_id res chain seq x y z
N MET A 1 -20.79 15.49 -17.58
CA MET A 1 -19.73 14.48 -17.69
C MET A 1 -19.25 14.23 -16.28
N GLU A 2 -19.64 13.09 -15.69
CA GLU A 2 -19.01 12.64 -14.46
C GLU A 2 -17.52 12.50 -14.76
N ASN A 3 -16.68 13.17 -13.97
CA ASN A 3 -15.26 12.87 -13.95
C ASN A 3 -15.14 11.40 -13.57
N GLN A 4 -14.95 10.51 -14.53
CA GLN A 4 -14.41 9.19 -14.26
C GLN A 4 -13.09 9.44 -13.54
N LYS A 5 -13.09 9.29 -12.21
CA LYS A 5 -11.85 9.23 -11.45
C LYS A 5 -11.04 8.14 -12.13
N SER A 6 -9.94 8.52 -12.76
CA SER A 6 -8.98 7.56 -13.30
C SER A 6 -8.61 6.65 -12.14
N GLU A 7 -9.11 5.42 -12.14
CA GLU A 7 -8.73 4.45 -11.13
C GLU A 7 -7.21 4.29 -11.21
N GLN A 8 -6.52 4.47 -10.09
CA GLN A 8 -5.07 4.37 -10.07
C GLN A 8 -4.70 2.89 -10.16
N CYS A 9 -3.96 2.51 -11.19
CA CYS A 9 -3.51 1.14 -11.40
C CYS A 9 -2.04 0.98 -11.02
N LEU A 10 -1.73 -0.11 -10.34
CA LEU A 10 -0.38 -0.56 -10.02
C LEU A 10 -0.11 -1.91 -10.68
N TYR A 11 0.79 -1.93 -11.65
CA TYR A 11 1.18 -3.13 -12.37
C TYR A 11 2.22 -3.92 -11.56
N LEU A 12 1.76 -5.02 -10.96
CA LEU A 12 2.53 -5.85 -10.03
C LEU A 12 3.73 -6.52 -10.68
N ASP A 13 3.65 -6.87 -11.96
CA ASP A 13 4.70 -7.58 -12.70
C ASP A 13 6.00 -6.77 -12.81
N GLU A 14 5.94 -5.46 -12.57
CA GLU A 14 7.09 -4.55 -12.56
C GLU A 14 7.88 -4.59 -11.24
N PHE A 15 7.32 -5.18 -10.18
CA PHE A 15 7.88 -5.15 -8.83
C PHE A 15 8.61 -6.44 -8.47
N LYS A 16 9.90 -6.30 -8.14
CA LYS A 16 10.73 -7.38 -7.56
C LYS A 16 11.05 -7.17 -6.08
N ASN A 17 10.65 -6.04 -5.53
CA ASN A 17 10.98 -5.62 -4.17
C ASN A 17 9.71 -5.07 -3.49
N ILE A 18 9.36 -5.65 -2.34
CA ILE A 18 8.16 -5.26 -1.58
C ILE A 18 8.21 -3.80 -1.09
N VAL A 19 9.39 -3.28 -0.74
CA VAL A 19 9.57 -1.90 -0.26
C VAL A 19 9.26 -0.89 -1.36
N ASN A 20 9.67 -1.18 -2.60
CA ASN A 20 9.36 -0.30 -3.73
C ASN A 20 7.86 -0.32 -4.04
N LEU A 21 7.22 -1.47 -3.90
CA LEU A 21 5.78 -1.63 -4.07
C LEU A 21 5.01 -0.82 -3.01
N GLU A 22 5.38 -0.95 -1.74
CA GLU A 22 4.82 -0.15 -0.63
C GLU A 22 4.94 1.35 -0.89
N ALA A 23 6.14 1.80 -1.26
CA ALA A 23 6.40 3.21 -1.55
C ALA A 23 5.51 3.71 -2.70
N LYS A 24 5.29 2.88 -3.73
CA LYS A 24 4.45 3.26 -4.86
C LYS A 24 2.98 3.35 -4.50
N ILE A 25 2.46 2.42 -3.68
CA ILE A 25 1.09 2.48 -3.16
C ILE A 25 0.87 3.77 -2.38
N ILE A 26 1.78 4.09 -1.45
CA ILE A 26 1.68 5.32 -0.64
C ILE A 26 1.73 6.56 -1.53
N GLU A 27 2.65 6.63 -2.49
CA GLU A 27 2.78 7.75 -3.42
C GLU A 27 1.47 7.98 -4.18
N LEU A 28 0.93 6.91 -4.80
CA LEU A 28 -0.31 6.92 -5.56
C LEU A 28 -1.48 7.45 -4.72
N ILE A 29 -1.71 6.86 -3.54
CA ILE A 29 -2.78 7.27 -2.63
C ILE A 29 -2.59 8.71 -2.13
N SER A 30 -1.37 9.11 -1.79
CA SER A 30 -1.08 10.48 -1.33
C SER A 30 -1.38 11.50 -2.42
N CYS A 31 -1.06 11.19 -3.69
CA CYS A 31 -1.39 12.03 -4.83
C CYS A 31 -2.89 12.10 -5.09
N ASP A 32 -3.62 10.98 -5.02
CA ASP A 32 -5.09 10.96 -5.20
C ASP A 32 -5.81 11.82 -4.15
N LEU A 33 -5.37 11.71 -2.90
CA LEU A 33 -5.91 12.48 -1.78
C LEU A 33 -5.42 13.93 -1.74
N ASN A 34 -4.47 14.31 -2.61
CA ASN A 34 -3.75 15.59 -2.57
C ASN A 34 -3.18 15.90 -1.16
N ASP A 35 -2.62 14.87 -0.50
CA ASP A 35 -2.11 14.94 0.86
C ASP A 35 -0.71 14.32 0.98
N ASN A 36 0.29 15.18 0.81
CA ASN A 36 1.70 14.79 0.90
C ASN A 36 2.15 14.41 2.32
N ILE A 37 1.36 14.69 3.36
CA ILE A 37 1.72 14.34 4.75
C ILE A 37 1.82 12.82 4.88
N ILE A 38 0.94 12.07 4.21
CA ILE A 38 0.92 10.61 4.23
C ILE A 38 2.25 10.04 3.71
N TYR A 39 2.73 10.52 2.56
CA TYR A 39 4.01 10.10 2.00
C TYR A 39 5.21 10.50 2.88
N MET A 40 5.15 11.68 3.50
CA MET A 40 6.18 12.12 4.44
C MET A 40 6.20 11.28 5.72
N GLN A 41 5.05 10.87 6.24
CA GLN A 41 4.95 9.92 7.35
C GLN A 41 5.60 8.59 6.96
N PHE A 42 5.23 8.00 5.83
CA PHE A 42 5.81 6.73 5.34
C PHE A 42 7.34 6.75 5.30
N LYS A 43 7.95 7.83 4.80
CA LYS A 43 9.42 7.97 4.76
C LYS A 43 10.10 7.98 6.13
N ASN A 44 9.38 8.38 7.18
CA ASN A 44 9.92 8.52 8.52
C ASN A 44 9.50 7.38 9.46
N LEU A 45 8.46 6.63 9.11
CA LEU A 45 7.95 5.50 9.87
C LEU A 45 8.80 4.26 9.62
N LYS A 46 9.06 3.51 10.69
CA LYS A 46 9.63 2.16 10.59
C LYS A 46 8.52 1.14 10.39
N VAL A 47 8.78 0.19 9.49
CA VAL A 47 7.96 -1.00 9.33
C VAL A 47 8.19 -1.92 10.53
N MET A 48 7.11 -2.25 11.23
CA MET A 48 7.12 -3.19 12.35
C MET A 48 7.03 -4.64 11.88
N LYS A 49 6.10 -4.91 10.97
CA LYS A 49 5.78 -6.26 10.52
C LYS A 49 5.22 -6.24 9.10
N ARG A 50 5.51 -7.31 8.37
CA ARG A 50 4.89 -7.64 7.10
C ARG A 50 4.22 -9.00 7.21
N GLU A 51 3.01 -9.13 6.68
CA GLU A 51 2.27 -10.38 6.59
C GLU A 51 1.78 -10.56 5.16
N ALA A 52 1.89 -11.78 4.63
CA ALA A 52 1.33 -12.13 3.34
C ALA A 52 0.61 -13.47 3.45
N SER A 53 -0.51 -13.58 2.76
CA SER A 53 -1.25 -14.82 2.57
C SER A 53 -1.77 -14.88 1.13
N ILE A 54 -2.47 -15.96 0.81
CA ILE A 54 -3.19 -16.09 -0.46
C ILE A 54 -4.29 -15.04 -0.64
N SER A 55 -4.75 -14.41 0.45
CA SER A 55 -5.82 -13.40 0.43
C SER A 55 -5.28 -11.98 0.25
N GLY A 56 -3.98 -11.75 0.46
CA GLY A 56 -3.42 -10.41 0.39
C GLY A 56 -2.13 -10.19 1.19
N TYR A 57 -1.88 -8.93 1.49
CA TYR A 57 -0.68 -8.43 2.12
C TYR A 57 -0.95 -7.28 3.07
N TYR A 58 -0.24 -7.27 4.21
CA TYR A 58 -0.33 -6.25 5.23
C TYR A 58 1.07 -5.78 5.62
N CYS A 59 1.28 -4.46 5.61
CA CYS A 59 2.49 -3.82 6.15
C CYS A 59 2.10 -2.89 7.29
N TYR A 60 2.60 -3.17 8.50
CA TYR A 60 2.30 -2.42 9.71
C TYR A 60 3.43 -1.45 10.03
N PHE A 61 3.07 -0.21 10.36
CA PHE A 61 4.01 0.84 10.78
C PHE A 61 3.93 1.08 12.29
N GLU A 62 5.02 1.57 12.84
CA GLU A 62 5.09 1.97 14.25
C GLU A 62 4.13 3.12 14.61
N ASP A 63 3.70 3.18 15.87
CA ASP A 63 2.93 4.31 16.39
C ASP A 63 3.85 5.46 16.80
N ARG A 64 3.92 6.51 15.96
CA ARG A 64 4.59 7.77 16.30
C ARG A 64 3.59 8.92 16.40
N LYS A 65 3.36 9.39 17.64
CA LYS A 65 2.39 10.45 17.96
C LYS A 65 2.91 11.87 17.71
N ASP A 66 4.21 12.03 17.54
CA ASP A 66 4.92 13.29 17.30
C ASP A 66 4.97 13.68 15.80
N MET A 67 4.40 12.87 14.91
CA MET A 67 4.34 13.17 13.49
C MET A 67 3.28 14.22 13.16
N GLN A 68 3.54 15.01 12.11
CA GLN A 68 2.54 15.87 11.50
C GLN A 68 1.35 15.02 11.06
N LYS A 69 0.13 15.44 11.41
CA LYS A 69 -1.10 14.68 11.16
C LYS A 69 -1.72 15.05 9.82
N THR A 70 -2.16 14.04 9.08
CA THR A 70 -3.09 14.22 7.95
C THR A 70 -4.51 14.49 8.47
N ILE A 71 -5.34 15.13 7.64
CA ILE A 71 -6.78 15.29 7.88
C ILE A 71 -7.57 13.99 7.65
N ASN A 72 -6.96 13.00 6.98
CA ASN A 72 -7.58 11.73 6.64
C ASN A 72 -7.61 10.76 7.84
N SER A 73 -8.58 9.85 7.84
CA SER A 73 -8.73 8.83 8.88
C SER A 73 -9.52 7.62 8.36
N GLY A 74 -9.34 6.47 9.00
CA GLY A 74 -9.92 5.20 8.58
C GLY A 74 -9.16 4.57 7.41
N PHE A 75 -9.83 3.66 6.71
CA PHE A 75 -9.34 3.10 5.46
C PHE A 75 -9.55 4.08 4.31
N VAL A 76 -8.47 4.51 3.67
CA VAL A 76 -8.48 5.50 2.59
C VAL A 76 -7.61 5.07 1.41
N GLY A 77 -7.88 5.66 0.26
CA GLY A 77 -7.23 5.32 -1.00
C GLY A 77 -7.84 4.08 -1.65
N ASN A 78 -7.67 3.97 -2.95
CA ASN A 78 -7.99 2.77 -3.71
C ASN A 78 -7.07 2.70 -4.93
N VAL A 79 -6.16 1.72 -4.93
CA VAL A 79 -5.24 1.44 -6.04
C VAL A 79 -5.55 0.04 -6.57
N ASN A 80 -5.97 -0.07 -7.82
CA ASN A 80 -6.17 -1.36 -8.48
C ASN A 80 -4.83 -2.07 -8.67
N LEU A 81 -4.78 -3.34 -8.29
CA LEU A 81 -3.61 -4.18 -8.48
C LEU A 81 -3.76 -4.98 -9.77
N ILE A 82 -2.88 -4.72 -10.73
CA ILE A 82 -2.91 -5.33 -12.06
C ILE A 82 -1.78 -6.35 -12.19
N SER A 83 -2.07 -7.57 -12.60
CA SER A 83 -1.06 -8.57 -12.99
C SER A 83 -1.51 -9.25 -14.28
N ASN A 84 -0.60 -9.47 -15.22
CA ASN A 84 -0.90 -9.97 -16.56
C ASN A 84 -2.02 -9.18 -17.27
N ASN A 85 -2.08 -7.87 -17.06
CA ASN A 85 -3.13 -6.95 -17.55
C ASN A 85 -4.55 -7.23 -17.01
N GLU A 86 -4.69 -8.00 -15.94
CA GLU A 86 -5.96 -8.25 -15.26
C GLU A 86 -5.97 -7.59 -13.88
N SER A 87 -7.12 -7.02 -13.48
CA SER A 87 -7.31 -6.49 -12.14
C SER A 87 -7.56 -7.65 -11.18
N ILE A 88 -6.57 -7.91 -10.31
CA ILE A 88 -6.60 -9.05 -9.39
C ILE A 88 -6.91 -8.65 -7.95
N GLY A 89 -6.98 -7.35 -7.66
CA GLY A 89 -7.19 -6.87 -6.31
C GLY A 89 -7.10 -5.36 -6.17
N GLY A 90 -6.97 -4.91 -4.93
CA GLY A 90 -6.82 -3.50 -4.59
C GLY A 90 -5.84 -3.27 -3.44
N ALA A 91 -5.44 -2.02 -3.27
CA ALA A 91 -4.65 -1.57 -2.13
C ALA A 91 -5.22 -0.28 -1.54
N MET A 92 -5.16 -0.20 -0.21
CA MET A 92 -5.59 0.92 0.60
C MET A 92 -4.68 1.07 1.82
N ILE A 93 -4.86 2.16 2.56
CA ILE A 93 -4.10 2.43 3.78
C ILE A 93 -5.04 2.71 4.96
N LEU A 94 -4.62 2.28 6.15
CA LEU A 94 -5.28 2.64 7.40
C LEU A 94 -4.58 3.83 8.03
N ILE A 95 -5.36 4.84 8.40
CA ILE A 95 -4.91 6.05 9.11
C ILE A 95 -5.69 6.20 10.41
N GLU A 96 -4.98 6.27 11.54
CA GLU A 96 -5.59 6.44 12.86
C GLU A 96 -5.07 7.70 13.53
N GLY A 97 -5.98 8.58 13.99
CA GLY A 97 -5.59 9.83 14.63
C GLY A 97 -4.74 10.75 13.73
N GLY A 98 -4.87 10.60 12.41
CA GLY A 98 -4.10 11.32 11.40
C GLY A 98 -2.70 10.75 11.14
N ILE A 99 -2.40 9.52 11.60
CA ILE A 99 -1.11 8.84 11.42
C ILE A 99 -1.29 7.54 10.62
N LEU A 100 -0.47 7.34 9.59
CA LEU A 100 -0.41 6.10 8.80
C LEU A 100 -0.08 4.90 9.69
N LYS A 101 -0.93 3.87 9.66
CA LYS A 101 -0.80 2.65 10.46
C LYS A 101 -0.49 1.42 9.64
N MET A 102 -1.08 1.31 8.45
CA MET A 102 -1.01 0.07 7.69
C MET A 102 -1.18 0.34 6.20
N ILE A 103 -0.48 -0.45 5.37
CA ILE A 103 -0.89 -0.73 3.99
C ILE A 103 -1.60 -2.08 4.00
N GLU A 104 -2.77 -2.13 3.38
CA GLU A 104 -3.49 -3.35 3.06
C GLU A 104 -3.58 -3.51 1.55
N CYS A 105 -3.19 -4.70 1.08
CA CYS A 105 -3.49 -5.17 -0.26
C CYS A 105 -4.37 -6.41 -0.13
N TYR A 106 -5.43 -6.48 -0.91
CA TYR A 106 -6.33 -7.62 -0.94
C TYR A 106 -6.50 -8.10 -2.38
N PHE A 107 -6.77 -9.39 -2.54
CA PHE A 107 -7.08 -9.97 -3.84
C PHE A 107 -8.57 -10.32 -3.96
N TRP A 108 -9.10 -10.27 -5.17
CA TRP A 108 -10.45 -10.74 -5.48
C TRP A 108 -10.51 -12.28 -5.47
N ASP A 109 -9.45 -12.91 -5.96
CA ASP A 109 -9.25 -14.36 -5.97
C ASP A 109 -7.93 -14.72 -5.27
N GLU A 110 -7.77 -15.98 -4.85
CA GLU A 110 -6.53 -16.42 -4.18
C GLU A 110 -5.30 -16.23 -5.07
N SER A 111 -4.27 -15.54 -4.55
CA SER A 111 -3.01 -15.30 -5.25
C SER A 111 -1.82 -15.38 -4.29
N ASN A 112 -0.77 -16.09 -4.71
CA ASN A 112 0.46 -16.23 -3.94
C ASN A 112 1.50 -15.13 -4.21
N PHE A 113 1.17 -14.10 -5.02
CA PHE A 113 2.11 -13.08 -5.47
C PHE A 113 2.94 -12.47 -4.32
N PHE A 114 2.27 -11.96 -3.28
CA PHE A 114 2.97 -11.33 -2.16
C PHE A 114 3.77 -12.32 -1.30
N VAL A 115 3.29 -13.56 -1.19
CA VAL A 115 4.01 -14.63 -0.49
C VAL A 115 5.34 -14.92 -1.18
N GLU A 116 5.33 -15.07 -2.51
CA GLU A 116 6.55 -15.32 -3.29
C GLU A 116 7.48 -14.09 -3.35
N LEU A 117 6.90 -12.89 -3.43
CA LEU A 117 7.65 -11.64 -3.39
C LEU A 117 8.42 -11.49 -2.06
N LEU A 118 7.78 -11.78 -0.92
CA LEU A 118 8.44 -11.72 0.39
C LEU A 118 9.55 -12.77 0.53
N LYS A 119 9.32 -14.02 0.11
CA LYS A 119 10.35 -15.08 0.13
C LYS A 119 11.59 -14.68 -0.65
N THR A 120 11.41 -14.10 -1.84
CA THR A 120 12.52 -13.65 -2.70
C THR A 120 13.36 -12.56 -2.03
N ASN A 121 12.74 -11.69 -1.22
CA ASN A 121 13.43 -10.62 -0.51
C ASN A 121 14.14 -11.11 0.77
N GLN A 122 13.68 -12.19 1.41
CA GLN A 122 14.35 -12.79 2.58
C GLN A 122 15.62 -13.57 2.24
N ILE A 123 15.72 -14.13 1.03
CA ILE A 123 16.90 -14.90 0.59
C ILE A 123 18.11 -13.99 0.31
N LYS A 124 17.92 -12.67 0.23
CA LYS A 124 18.95 -11.69 -0.16
C LYS A 124 19.54 -10.86 0.99
N THR A 125 19.21 -11.19 2.24
CA THR A 125 19.83 -10.61 3.45
C THR A 125 20.72 -11.62 4.13
#